data_AF-A0A520XEB0-F1
#
_entry.id   AF-A0A520XEB0-F1
#
_cell.length_a   1.000
_cell.length_b   1.000
_cell.length_c   1.000
_cell.angle_alpha   90.00
_cell.angle_beta   90.00
_cell.angle_gamma   90.00
#
_symmetry.space_group_name_H-M   'P 1'
#
loop_
_entity.id
_entity.type
_entity.pdbx_description
1 polymer ?
#
loop_
_entity_poly.entity_id
_entity_poly.type
_entity_poly.pdbx_seq_one_letter_code
_entity_poly.pdbx_strand_id
1 'polypeptide(L)'
;MNLLISLISDQTIPNVLCIDYYKPDALLMVATERMKPKIEFILSGLKKISKSPNSIYSEEKGNLWIISVNPESPADVEGKIEEWFKDLKNRSGEKFDEVIANITGGTKIMALGLYNAVKLTKNLPAKKYKIDYIPIGTNKIVDLTENCYGTDKCEPSVSIDRRLNISQYFASNGIGIVSKDDSIFNDGFNESYPPFKLAIDTKEISKFIMQNYDSLNNFLSSLFHELKILQIPFNKNKQHIIDIKCIFKADNVESVLKLIKELFNFHYLKHFSVTHILKDYKNPRVNISVELTEPISVHHTIDDNKSIEVQIKGEIKKHHFEFLTGGWLERFCFNELNELKEQGIFNDLGINVRVRNLSTGMEAENEFDVLFTYNNNLYMVECKSLNQAHDSETDILYKISALQADLGRLTTRSFLASTASDNIIDKKDHPGEIKESLSKRARLLNCSIIKPDNLINIKEEIKKELKII
;
A
#
# COMPACT_ATOMS: atom_id res chain seq x y z
N MET A 1 34.29 16.90 -12.57
CA MET A 1 33.71 15.65 -12.07
C MET A 1 33.16 15.85 -10.68
N ASN A 2 31.90 15.50 -10.46
CA ASN A 2 31.21 15.56 -9.17
C ASN A 2 31.10 14.16 -8.58
N LEU A 3 31.47 14.01 -7.31
CA LEU A 3 31.36 12.76 -6.56
C LEU A 3 30.24 12.88 -5.52
N LEU A 4 29.38 11.86 -5.43
CA LEU A 4 28.48 11.71 -4.29
C LEU A 4 28.90 10.52 -3.44
N ILE A 5 29.12 10.78 -2.16
CA ILE A 5 29.38 9.76 -1.13
C ILE A 5 28.09 9.50 -0.38
N SER A 6 27.63 8.25 -0.35
CA SER A 6 26.35 7.87 0.28
C SER A 6 26.55 6.79 1.32
N LEU A 7 26.03 7.02 2.53
CA LEU A 7 25.92 5.98 3.54
C LEU A 7 24.73 5.06 3.23
N ILE A 8 24.96 3.76 3.27
CA ILE A 8 23.93 2.75 2.95
C ILE A 8 23.29 2.22 4.23
N SER A 9 21.96 2.13 4.23
CA SER A 9 21.17 1.57 5.33
C SER A 9 19.98 0.76 4.79
N ASP A 10 19.11 0.31 5.69
CA ASP A 10 17.85 -0.35 5.32
C ASP A 10 16.90 0.55 4.53
N GLN A 11 16.96 1.87 4.73
CA GLN A 11 16.18 2.87 4.00
C GLN A 11 16.99 3.38 2.82
N THR A 12 16.57 3.05 1.60
CA THR A 12 17.29 3.37 0.36
C THR A 12 16.75 4.60 -0.37
N ILE A 13 15.49 4.97 -0.12
CA ILE A 13 14.82 6.10 -0.80
C ILE A 13 15.63 7.40 -0.68
N PRO A 14 16.18 7.80 0.48
CA PRO A 14 16.99 9.01 0.56
C PRO A 14 18.25 8.96 -0.31
N ASN A 15 18.89 7.80 -0.47
CA ASN A 15 20.02 7.65 -1.38
C ASN A 15 19.58 7.87 -2.83
N VAL A 16 18.47 7.24 -3.24
CA VAL A 16 17.90 7.37 -4.59
C VAL A 16 17.54 8.83 -4.90
N LEU A 17 16.84 9.50 -3.99
CA LEU A 17 16.44 10.90 -4.16
C LEU A 17 17.65 11.84 -4.24
N CYS A 18 18.65 11.65 -3.38
CA CYS A 18 19.87 12.47 -3.38
C CYS A 18 20.65 12.29 -4.70
N ILE A 19 20.79 11.05 -5.17
CA ILE A 19 21.49 10.75 -6.43
C ILE A 19 20.71 11.30 -7.65
N ASP A 20 19.39 11.15 -7.70
CA ASP A 20 18.58 11.70 -8.80
C ASP A 20 18.55 13.24 -8.80
N TYR A 21 18.59 13.86 -7.62
CA TYR A 21 18.65 15.32 -7.47
C TYR A 21 19.97 15.88 -8.01
N TYR A 22 21.10 15.35 -7.55
CA TYR A 22 22.42 15.87 -7.90
C TYR A 22 22.97 15.38 -9.24
N LYS A 23 22.56 14.19 -9.69
CA LYS A 23 23.06 13.52 -10.90
C LYS A 23 24.59 13.54 -10.97
N PRO A 24 25.30 13.03 -9.94
CA PRO A 24 26.76 13.05 -9.88
C PRO A 24 27.37 12.25 -11.02
N ASP A 25 28.63 12.53 -11.35
CA ASP A 25 29.37 11.76 -12.36
C ASP A 25 29.78 10.38 -11.83
N ALA A 26 30.03 10.28 -10.52
CA ALA A 26 30.44 9.05 -9.88
C ALA A 26 29.93 8.93 -8.43
N LEU A 27 29.90 7.69 -7.92
CA LEU A 27 29.37 7.34 -6.60
C LEU A 27 30.40 6.59 -5.75
N LEU A 28 30.50 6.96 -4.46
CA LEU A 28 31.16 6.15 -3.43
C LEU A 28 30.10 5.69 -2.42
N MET A 29 29.81 4.39 -2.42
CA MET A 29 28.85 3.78 -1.50
C MET A 29 29.58 3.25 -0.27
N VAL A 30 29.23 3.79 0.89
CA VAL A 30 29.83 3.42 2.18
C VAL A 30 28.84 2.56 2.94
N ALA A 31 29.16 1.28 3.10
CA ALA A 31 28.23 0.28 3.63
C ALA A 31 28.91 -0.63 4.66
N THR A 32 28.10 -1.30 5.47
CA THR A 32 28.55 -2.51 6.18
C THR A 32 28.41 -3.72 5.25
N GLU A 33 29.12 -4.82 5.50
CA GLU A 33 28.94 -6.07 4.74
C GLU A 33 27.47 -6.49 4.62
N ARG A 34 26.72 -6.38 5.72
CA ARG A 34 25.28 -6.70 5.77
C ARG A 34 24.44 -5.83 4.84
N MET A 35 24.86 -4.59 4.59
CA MET A 35 24.08 -3.60 3.84
C MET A 35 24.47 -3.48 2.37
N LYS A 36 25.56 -4.10 1.93
CA LYS A 36 25.98 -4.09 0.52
C LYS A 36 24.86 -4.47 -0.47
N PRO A 37 24.01 -5.48 -0.22
CA PRO A 37 22.93 -5.84 -1.14
C PRO A 37 21.93 -4.70 -1.42
N LYS A 38 21.80 -3.71 -0.51
CA LYS A 38 20.91 -2.56 -0.70
C LYS A 38 21.38 -1.60 -1.81
N ILE A 39 22.67 -1.65 -2.18
CA ILE A 39 23.23 -0.84 -3.28
C ILE A 39 22.56 -1.22 -4.61
N GLU A 40 22.37 -2.52 -4.87
CA GLU A 40 21.68 -2.99 -6.06
C GLU A 40 20.23 -2.48 -6.14
N PHE A 41 19.55 -2.35 -5.00
CA PHE A 41 18.19 -1.80 -4.97
C PHE A 41 18.19 -0.32 -5.33
N ILE A 42 19.14 0.46 -4.80
CA ILE A 42 19.32 1.88 -5.15
C ILE A 42 19.56 2.02 -6.65
N LEU A 43 20.47 1.23 -7.21
CA LEU A 43 20.80 1.24 -8.65
C LEU A 43 19.60 0.82 -9.52
N SER A 44 18.84 -0.19 -9.10
CA SER A 44 17.61 -0.63 -9.77
C SER A 44 16.56 0.49 -9.81
N GLY A 45 16.38 1.20 -8.70
CA GLY A 45 15.54 2.39 -8.63
C GLY A 45 15.98 3.49 -9.60
N LEU A 46 17.27 3.84 -9.60
CA LEU A 46 17.83 4.85 -10.52
C LEU A 46 17.70 4.44 -11.99
N LYS A 47 17.85 3.14 -12.29
CA LYS A 47 17.61 2.60 -13.63
C LYS A 47 16.15 2.78 -14.06
N LYS A 48 15.18 2.50 -13.18
CA LYS A 48 13.75 2.72 -13.43
C LYS A 48 13.42 4.20 -13.60
N ILE A 49 14.01 5.09 -12.81
CA ILE A 49 13.81 6.55 -12.91
C ILE A 49 14.34 7.09 -14.24
N SER A 50 15.55 6.68 -14.63
CA SER A 50 16.19 7.13 -15.87
C SER A 50 15.63 6.48 -17.14
N LYS A 51 14.80 5.44 -17.00
CA LYS A 51 14.31 4.60 -18.12
C LYS A 51 15.43 4.03 -19.00
N SER A 52 16.64 3.90 -18.46
CA SER A 52 17.79 3.36 -19.17
C SER A 52 17.78 1.82 -19.14
N PRO A 53 18.12 1.14 -20.25
CA PRO A 53 18.28 -0.32 -20.23
C PRO A 53 19.50 -0.75 -19.39
N ASN A 54 20.50 0.12 -19.26
CA ASN A 54 21.74 -0.13 -18.54
C ASN A 54 21.86 0.71 -17.28
N SER A 55 22.50 0.19 -16.24
CA SER A 55 22.79 1.00 -15.05
C SER A 55 23.65 2.21 -15.42
N ILE A 56 23.32 3.38 -14.86
CA ILE A 56 24.12 4.60 -15.04
C ILE A 56 25.46 4.45 -14.31
N TYR A 57 25.45 3.79 -13.15
CA TYR A 57 26.60 3.60 -12.29
C TYR A 57 26.95 2.11 -12.19
N SER A 58 28.21 1.76 -12.41
CA SER A 58 28.72 0.41 -12.17
C SER A 58 30.23 0.43 -11.94
N GLU A 59 30.73 -0.58 -11.22
CA GLU A 59 32.19 -0.72 -11.01
C GLU A 59 32.92 -0.90 -12.34
N GLU A 60 32.33 -1.65 -13.28
CA GLU A 60 32.87 -1.86 -14.64
C GLU A 60 33.03 -0.55 -15.43
N LYS A 61 32.14 0.41 -15.24
CA LYS A 61 32.22 1.74 -15.86
C LYS A 61 33.22 2.66 -15.16
N GLY A 62 33.77 2.24 -14.03
CA GLY A 62 34.71 3.06 -13.24
C GLY A 62 34.08 4.28 -12.60
N ASN A 63 32.75 4.28 -12.39
CA ASN A 63 32.01 5.41 -11.80
C ASN A 63 31.18 5.03 -10.56
N LEU A 64 31.41 3.83 -10.03
CA LEU A 64 30.86 3.35 -8.76
C LEU A 64 31.98 2.67 -7.98
N TRP A 65 32.10 3.03 -6.71
CA TRP A 65 32.99 2.36 -5.76
C TRP A 65 32.22 2.01 -4.50
N ILE A 66 32.59 0.91 -3.87
CA ILE A 66 31.97 0.42 -2.64
C ILE A 66 33.06 0.18 -1.61
N ILE A 67 32.92 0.78 -0.42
CA ILE A 67 33.81 0.54 0.71
C ILE A 67 33.04 -0.04 1.89
N SER A 68 33.70 -0.96 2.61
CA SER A 68 33.14 -1.63 3.78
C SER A 68 33.67 -1.02 5.06
N VAL A 69 32.77 -0.63 5.97
CA VAL A 69 33.12 0.08 7.21
C VAL A 69 32.55 -0.61 8.45
N ASN A 70 33.20 -0.37 9.60
CA ASN A 70 32.67 -0.70 10.91
C ASN A 70 31.62 0.35 11.31
N PRO A 71 30.33 -0.03 11.46
CA PRO A 71 29.27 0.92 11.76
C PRO A 71 29.33 1.52 13.17
N GLU A 72 30.23 1.03 14.04
CA GLU A 72 30.40 1.45 15.42
C GLU A 72 31.64 2.33 15.63
N SER A 73 32.43 2.59 14.59
CA SER A 73 33.66 3.37 14.68
C SER A 73 33.65 4.53 13.68
N PRO A 74 33.50 5.79 14.14
CA PRO A 74 33.56 6.93 13.23
C PRO A 74 34.97 7.08 12.64
N ALA A 75 36.01 6.69 13.39
CA ALA A 75 37.39 6.71 12.93
C ALA A 75 37.68 5.67 11.83
N ASP A 76 37.05 4.50 11.86
CA ASP A 76 37.16 3.51 10.77
C ASP A 76 36.52 4.05 9.49
N VAL A 77 35.32 4.65 9.62
CA VAL A 77 34.60 5.25 8.49
C VAL A 77 35.42 6.39 7.88
N GLU A 78 35.88 7.32 8.72
CA GLU A 78 36.71 8.45 8.31
C GLU A 78 38.01 7.97 7.65
N GLY A 79 38.76 7.11 8.34
CA GLY A 79 40.06 6.60 7.86
C GLY A 79 39.98 5.88 6.52
N LYS A 80 38.94 5.06 6.30
CA LYS A 80 38.75 4.34 5.03
C LYS A 80 38.35 5.25 3.88
N ILE A 81 37.55 6.29 4.13
CA ILE A 81 37.23 7.29 3.11
C ILE A 81 38.50 8.08 2.75
N GLU A 82 39.30 8.47 3.74
CA GLU A 82 40.57 9.16 3.49
C GLU A 82 41.58 8.29 2.75
N GLU A 83 41.69 7.01 3.09
CA GLU A 83 42.52 6.03 2.39
C GLU A 83 42.07 5.88 0.93
N TRP A 84 40.77 5.74 0.70
CA TRP A 84 40.20 5.68 -0.65
C TRP A 84 40.54 6.94 -1.47
N PHE A 85 40.43 8.13 -0.89
CA PHE A 85 40.81 9.37 -1.57
C PHE A 85 42.32 9.42 -1.89
N LYS A 86 43.18 8.94 -0.99
CA LYS A 86 44.63 8.86 -1.23
C LYS A 86 44.93 7.92 -2.39
N ASP A 87 44.31 6.75 -2.41
CA ASP A 87 44.45 5.76 -3.47
C ASP A 87 44.00 6.29 -4.83
N LEU A 88 42.84 6.95 -4.89
CA LEU A 88 42.34 7.55 -6.12
C LEU A 88 43.31 8.61 -6.66
N LYS A 89 43.77 9.52 -5.78
CA LYS A 89 44.73 10.56 -6.15
C LYS A 89 46.04 9.98 -6.70
N ASN A 90 46.52 8.87 -6.12
CA ASN A 90 47.74 8.20 -6.58
C ASN A 90 47.56 7.53 -7.95
N ARG A 91 46.36 7.03 -8.27
CA ARG A 91 46.08 6.33 -9.53
C ARG A 91 45.78 7.27 -10.70
N SER A 92 44.94 8.27 -10.49
CA SER A 92 44.41 9.12 -11.57
C SER A 92 44.85 10.57 -11.50
N GLY A 93 45.41 11.02 -10.37
CA GLY A 93 45.69 12.44 -10.13
C GLY A 93 44.43 13.31 -10.09
N GLU A 94 43.25 12.70 -10.07
CA GLU A 94 41.98 13.40 -10.19
C GLU A 94 41.71 14.29 -8.99
N LYS A 95 41.15 15.46 -9.30
CA LYS A 95 40.50 16.34 -8.34
C LYS A 95 39.05 16.49 -8.76
N PHE A 96 38.15 16.36 -7.80
CA PHE A 96 36.73 16.61 -8.01
C PHE A 96 36.45 18.11 -8.03
N ASP A 97 35.45 18.52 -8.81
CA ASP A 97 34.95 19.89 -8.75
C ASP A 97 34.12 20.07 -7.47
N GLU A 98 33.30 19.07 -7.13
CA GLU A 98 32.48 19.04 -5.94
C GLU A 98 32.38 17.63 -5.36
N VAL A 99 32.42 17.52 -4.03
CA VAL A 99 32.13 16.30 -3.27
C VAL A 99 30.86 16.51 -2.45
N ILE A 100 29.88 15.65 -2.61
CA ILE A 100 28.58 15.73 -1.93
C ILE A 100 28.48 14.56 -0.96
N ALA A 101 28.36 14.83 0.33
CA ALA A 101 28.19 13.83 1.37
C ALA A 101 26.71 13.71 1.76
N ASN A 102 26.07 12.60 1.39
CA ASN A 102 24.74 12.25 1.88
C ASN A 102 24.86 11.48 3.19
N ILE A 103 24.64 12.17 4.32
CA ILE A 103 24.73 11.60 5.67
C ILE A 103 23.39 11.07 6.18
N THR A 104 22.37 10.96 5.33
CA THR A 104 21.02 10.52 5.73
C THR A 104 20.97 9.06 6.18
N GLY A 105 21.74 8.20 5.50
CA GLY A 105 21.81 6.77 5.77
C GLY A 105 22.86 6.41 6.82
N GLY A 106 23.18 5.11 6.89
CA GLY A 106 24.10 4.54 7.87
C GLY A 106 23.60 4.64 9.32
N THR A 107 24.46 4.25 10.25
CA THR A 107 24.25 4.55 11.67
C THR A 107 24.62 6.02 11.94
N LYS A 108 24.18 6.56 13.08
CA LYS A 108 24.61 7.90 13.53
C LYS A 108 26.14 8.04 13.61
N ILE A 109 26.82 6.93 13.93
CA ILE A 109 28.28 6.89 14.02
C ILE A 109 28.92 6.96 12.62
N MET A 110 28.35 6.26 11.63
CA MET A 110 28.77 6.39 10.24
C MET A 110 28.54 7.80 9.70
N ALA A 111 27.40 8.41 10.01
CA ALA A 111 27.08 9.79 9.64
C ALA A 111 28.14 10.77 10.18
N LEU A 112 28.55 10.60 11.44
CA LEU A 112 29.62 11.40 12.04
C LEU A 112 30.98 11.16 11.37
N GLY A 113 31.32 9.91 11.06
CA GLY A 113 32.57 9.58 10.36
C GLY A 113 32.65 10.19 8.96
N LEU A 114 31.57 10.09 8.17
CA LEU A 114 31.50 10.73 6.84
C LEU A 114 31.52 12.26 6.95
N TYR A 115 30.81 12.83 7.94
CA TYR A 115 30.86 14.26 8.21
C TYR A 115 32.30 14.72 8.47
N ASN A 116 33.04 14.02 9.33
CA ASN A 116 34.44 14.35 9.61
C ASN A 116 35.33 14.22 8.36
N ALA A 117 35.19 13.13 7.61
CA ALA A 117 35.98 12.84 6.41
C ALA A 117 35.85 13.90 5.30
N VAL A 118 34.73 14.64 5.28
CA VAL A 118 34.47 15.70 4.29
C VAL A 118 34.71 17.09 4.88
N LYS A 119 34.27 17.33 6.12
CA LYS A 119 34.32 18.65 6.77
C LYS A 119 35.70 18.99 7.33
N LEU A 120 36.36 18.02 7.97
CA LEU A 120 37.55 18.24 8.80
C LEU A 120 38.85 17.85 8.08
N THR A 121 38.77 17.02 7.04
CA THR A 121 39.94 16.57 6.27
C THR A 121 40.57 17.72 5.50
N LYS A 122 41.77 18.13 5.94
CA LYS A 122 42.54 19.24 5.35
C LYS A 122 42.93 19.04 3.87
N ASN A 123 42.89 17.80 3.38
CA ASN A 123 43.38 17.42 2.05
C ASN A 123 42.29 16.77 1.18
N LEU A 124 41.01 17.10 1.40
CA LEU A 124 39.92 16.65 0.53
C LEU A 124 40.28 16.98 -0.93
N PRO A 125 40.31 16.01 -1.87
CA PRO A 125 40.72 16.25 -3.25
C PRO A 125 39.57 16.87 -4.07
N ALA A 126 38.97 17.95 -3.57
CA ALA A 126 37.83 18.63 -4.18
C ALA A 126 37.96 20.15 -4.08
N LYS A 127 37.42 20.90 -5.06
CA LYS A 127 37.38 22.37 -4.99
C LYS A 127 36.33 22.86 -4.00
N LYS A 128 35.22 22.13 -3.87
CA LYS A 128 34.09 22.42 -2.98
C LYS A 128 33.54 21.13 -2.40
N TYR A 129 32.81 21.24 -1.29
CA TYR A 129 32.04 20.14 -0.75
C TYR A 129 30.67 20.59 -0.26
N LYS A 130 29.75 19.63 -0.17
CA LYS A 130 28.45 19.75 0.47
C LYS A 130 28.20 18.60 1.43
N ILE A 131 27.43 18.86 2.48
CA ILE A 131 27.00 17.84 3.43
C ILE A 131 25.49 17.94 3.58
N ASP A 132 24.79 16.91 3.18
CA ASP A 132 23.34 16.92 3.08
C ASP A 132 22.68 15.84 3.92
N TYR A 133 21.55 16.21 4.50
CA TYR A 133 20.65 15.34 5.21
C TYR A 133 19.23 15.49 4.65
N ILE A 134 18.54 14.37 4.40
CA ILE A 134 17.16 14.35 3.92
C ILE A 134 16.27 13.80 5.04
N PRO A 135 15.59 14.66 5.83
CA PRO A 135 14.69 14.19 6.86
C PRO A 135 13.53 13.39 6.25
N ILE A 136 13.21 12.26 6.88
CA ILE A 136 12.17 11.33 6.42
C ILE A 136 10.84 12.07 6.25
N GLY A 137 10.18 11.83 5.11
CA GLY A 137 8.86 12.35 4.80
C GLY A 137 8.79 13.85 4.43
N THR A 138 9.90 14.58 4.49
CA THR A 138 9.88 16.03 4.20
C THR A 138 10.04 16.35 2.71
N ASN A 139 10.70 15.48 1.94
CA ASN A 139 11.16 15.78 0.57
C ASN A 139 11.97 17.05 0.47
N LYS A 140 12.74 17.34 1.51
CA LYS A 140 13.64 18.49 1.54
C LYS A 140 15.04 18.05 1.92
N ILE A 141 16.02 18.78 1.43
CA ILE A 141 17.41 18.67 1.84
C ILE A 141 17.67 19.74 2.91
N VAL A 142 18.35 19.31 3.96
CA VAL A 142 19.03 20.15 4.92
C VAL A 142 20.50 20.22 4.51
N ASP A 143 20.96 21.41 4.15
CA ASP A 143 22.37 21.69 3.88
C ASP A 143 23.10 21.95 5.21
N LEU A 144 24.05 21.08 5.54
CA LEU A 144 24.89 21.08 6.75
C LEU A 144 26.32 21.51 6.44
N THR A 145 26.55 22.13 5.28
CA THR A 145 27.87 22.55 4.85
C THR A 145 28.40 23.70 5.71
N GLU A 146 27.55 24.59 6.21
CA GLU A 146 27.94 25.63 7.16
C GLU A 146 27.69 25.21 8.61
N ASN A 147 28.32 25.90 9.56
CA ASN A 147 28.05 25.62 10.97
C ASN A 147 26.62 26.06 11.33
N CYS A 148 25.81 25.10 11.78
CA CYS A 148 24.43 25.29 12.20
C CYS A 148 24.36 25.91 13.61
N TYR A 149 24.54 27.23 13.71
CA TYR A 149 24.32 28.00 14.95
C TYR A 149 23.13 28.95 14.81
N GLY A 150 22.21 28.95 15.79
CA GLY A 150 20.98 29.75 15.80
C GLY A 150 19.73 28.98 15.37
N THR A 151 18.53 29.53 15.60
CA THR A 151 17.24 28.84 15.40
C THR A 151 16.81 28.69 13.94
N ASP A 152 17.43 29.42 13.01
CA ASP A 152 16.96 29.52 11.62
C ASP A 152 17.94 28.90 10.60
N LYS A 153 19.08 28.35 11.05
CA LYS A 153 20.10 27.75 10.18
C LYS A 153 19.95 26.23 10.13
N CYS A 154 20.14 25.66 8.94
CA CYS A 154 20.05 24.21 8.69
C CYS A 154 18.65 23.61 8.91
N GLU A 155 17.61 24.40 8.62
CA GLU A 155 16.25 23.88 8.49
C GLU A 155 16.04 23.26 7.09
N PRO A 156 15.11 22.28 6.95
CA PRO A 156 14.80 21.68 5.66
C PRO A 156 14.24 22.73 4.70
N SER A 157 15.04 23.13 3.72
CA SER A 157 14.81 24.35 2.93
C SER A 157 14.87 24.11 1.42
N VAL A 158 15.66 23.14 0.96
CA VAL A 158 15.79 22.83 -0.47
C VAL A 158 14.80 21.73 -0.85
N SER A 159 13.78 22.07 -1.63
CA SER A 159 12.77 21.10 -2.09
C SER A 159 13.36 20.09 -3.08
N ILE A 160 13.03 18.82 -2.88
CA ILE A 160 13.23 17.76 -3.87
C ILE A 160 11.95 17.65 -4.68
N ASP A 161 12.00 17.90 -5.98
CA ASP A 161 10.82 17.84 -6.85
C ASP A 161 10.47 16.41 -7.30
N ARG A 162 11.46 15.50 -7.29
CA ARG A 162 11.24 14.10 -7.66
C ARG A 162 10.15 13.48 -6.80
N ARG A 163 9.18 12.87 -7.46
CA ARG A 163 8.16 12.01 -6.85
C ARG A 163 8.20 10.64 -7.49
N LEU A 164 8.44 9.61 -6.68
CA LEU A 164 8.56 8.24 -7.12
C LEU A 164 7.17 7.61 -7.26
N ASN A 165 6.95 6.97 -8.40
CA ASN A 165 5.80 6.09 -8.58
C ASN A 165 6.00 4.76 -7.82
N ILE A 166 4.97 3.92 -7.73
CA ILE A 166 5.04 2.68 -6.95
C ILE A 166 6.12 1.74 -7.49
N SER A 167 6.25 1.63 -8.82
CA SER A 167 7.26 0.77 -9.46
C SER A 167 8.69 1.21 -9.15
N GLN A 168 8.97 2.52 -9.22
CA GLN A 168 10.26 3.09 -8.86
C GLN A 168 10.56 2.89 -7.38
N TYR A 169 9.57 3.18 -6.51
CA TYR A 169 9.70 2.99 -5.07
C TYR A 169 10.02 1.53 -4.70
N PHE A 170 9.32 0.57 -5.32
CA PHE A 170 9.56 -0.85 -5.12
C PHE A 170 10.92 -1.31 -5.63
N ALA A 171 11.31 -0.90 -6.84
CA ALA A 171 12.64 -1.20 -7.38
C ALA A 171 13.76 -0.67 -6.47
N SER A 172 13.59 0.55 -5.94
CA SER A 172 14.50 1.17 -4.99
C SER A 172 14.68 0.38 -3.68
N ASN A 173 13.75 -0.50 -3.34
CA ASN A 173 13.76 -1.25 -2.07
C ASN A 173 13.85 -2.78 -2.24
N GLY A 174 14.09 -3.27 -3.47
CA GLY A 174 14.20 -4.70 -3.72
C GLY A 174 12.86 -5.44 -3.69
N ILE A 175 11.77 -4.74 -4.00
CA ILE A 175 10.44 -5.34 -4.19
C ILE A 175 10.17 -5.45 -5.69
N GLY A 176 9.82 -6.65 -6.17
CA GLY A 176 9.44 -6.89 -7.56
C GLY A 176 7.93 -6.92 -7.71
N ILE A 177 7.38 -6.27 -8.74
CA ILE A 177 5.96 -6.40 -9.10
C ILE A 177 5.81 -7.69 -9.93
N VAL A 178 4.80 -8.50 -9.63
CA VAL A 178 4.52 -9.73 -10.38
C VAL A 178 3.71 -9.37 -11.64
N SER A 179 4.40 -9.30 -12.77
CA SER A 179 3.79 -9.04 -14.09
C SER A 179 4.49 -9.85 -15.19
N LYS A 180 3.78 -10.04 -16.31
CA LYS A 180 4.37 -10.57 -17.54
C LYS A 180 5.14 -9.50 -18.32
N ASP A 181 4.76 -8.25 -18.11
CA ASP A 181 5.36 -7.07 -18.73
C ASP A 181 5.50 -5.99 -17.66
N ASP A 182 6.73 -5.73 -17.24
CA ASP A 182 7.05 -4.72 -16.24
C ASP A 182 7.09 -3.30 -16.81
N SER A 183 7.11 -3.16 -18.15
CA SER A 183 7.24 -1.86 -18.81
C SER A 183 5.98 -1.01 -18.65
N ILE A 184 4.82 -1.65 -18.46
CA ILE A 184 3.53 -0.96 -18.26
C ILE A 184 3.51 -0.09 -16.99
N PHE A 185 4.43 -0.30 -16.05
CA PHE A 185 4.53 0.45 -14.80
C PHE A 185 5.63 1.52 -14.81
N ASN A 186 6.36 1.70 -15.91
CA ASN A 186 7.47 2.66 -15.97
C ASN A 186 7.00 4.11 -15.66
N ASP A 187 5.76 4.42 -16.04
CA ASP A 187 5.10 5.72 -15.81
C ASP A 187 4.01 5.65 -14.72
N GLY A 188 4.08 4.63 -13.86
CA GLY A 188 3.07 4.37 -12.82
C GLY A 188 1.90 3.53 -13.32
N PHE A 189 0.99 3.20 -12.41
CA PHE A 189 -0.18 2.38 -12.71
C PHE A 189 -1.22 3.16 -13.52
N ASN A 190 -1.78 2.52 -14.54
CA ASN A 190 -2.77 3.10 -15.45
C ASN A 190 -3.64 1.99 -16.07
N GLU A 191 -4.56 2.33 -16.98
CA GLU A 191 -5.49 1.40 -17.63
C GLU A 191 -4.84 0.26 -18.42
N SER A 192 -3.54 0.34 -18.74
CA SER A 192 -2.79 -0.78 -19.31
C SER A 192 -2.69 -1.96 -18.32
N TYR A 193 -2.87 -1.71 -17.02
CA TYR A 193 -2.95 -2.74 -15.99
C TYR A 193 -4.41 -3.21 -15.80
N PRO A 194 -4.74 -4.49 -16.05
CA PRO A 194 -6.13 -4.93 -16.05
C PRO A 194 -6.94 -4.66 -14.76
N PRO A 195 -6.39 -4.84 -13.54
CA PRO A 195 -7.08 -4.46 -12.31
C PRO A 195 -7.42 -2.97 -12.25
N PHE A 196 -6.52 -2.09 -12.68
CA PHE A 196 -6.77 -0.64 -12.75
C PHE A 196 -7.96 -0.35 -13.67
N LYS A 197 -7.95 -0.90 -14.88
CA LYS A 197 -9.03 -0.73 -15.84
C LYS A 197 -10.37 -1.23 -15.30
N LEU A 198 -10.40 -2.43 -14.70
CA LEU A 198 -11.60 -2.98 -14.09
C LEU A 198 -12.14 -2.12 -12.95
N ALA A 199 -11.26 -1.47 -12.18
CA ALA A 199 -11.67 -0.54 -11.13
C ALA A 199 -12.36 0.70 -11.72
N ILE A 200 -11.77 1.32 -12.74
CA ILE A 200 -12.37 2.47 -13.45
C ILE A 200 -13.71 2.10 -14.08
N ASP A 201 -13.77 0.97 -14.80
CA ASP A 201 -14.99 0.46 -15.45
C ASP A 201 -16.13 0.17 -14.46
N THR A 202 -15.82 0.06 -13.16
CA THR A 202 -16.80 -0.21 -12.09
C THR A 202 -16.92 0.91 -11.06
N LYS A 203 -16.44 2.13 -11.37
CA LYS A 203 -16.56 3.31 -10.51
C LYS A 203 -18.01 3.55 -10.05
N GLU A 204 -18.94 3.70 -10.99
CA GLU A 204 -20.33 4.03 -10.66
C GLU A 204 -21.05 2.93 -9.87
N ILE A 205 -20.85 1.66 -10.25
CA ILE A 205 -21.52 0.54 -9.57
C ILE A 205 -20.96 0.28 -8.17
N SER A 206 -19.63 0.44 -7.96
CA SER A 206 -19.04 0.30 -6.63
C SER A 206 -19.47 1.43 -5.69
N LYS A 207 -19.57 2.66 -6.21
CA LYS A 207 -20.14 3.80 -5.49
C LYS A 207 -21.61 3.59 -5.15
N PHE A 208 -22.41 3.09 -6.08
CA PHE A 208 -23.82 2.76 -5.85
C PHE A 208 -23.98 1.73 -4.71
N ILE A 209 -23.16 0.67 -4.71
CA ILE A 209 -23.17 -0.32 -3.62
C ILE A 209 -22.88 0.36 -2.28
N MET A 210 -21.85 1.21 -2.21
CA MET A 210 -21.46 1.85 -0.96
C MET A 210 -22.51 2.86 -0.44
N GLN A 211 -23.11 3.65 -1.34
CA GLN A 211 -24.17 4.60 -0.98
C GLN A 211 -25.44 3.92 -0.45
N ASN A 212 -25.68 2.67 -0.84
CA ASN A 212 -26.87 1.91 -0.49
C ASN A 212 -26.56 0.67 0.36
N TYR A 213 -25.37 0.63 0.98
CA TYR A 213 -24.85 -0.58 1.62
C TYR A 213 -25.75 -1.10 2.73
N ASP A 214 -26.28 -0.23 3.58
CA ASP A 214 -27.15 -0.63 4.71
C ASP A 214 -28.42 -1.36 4.24
N SER A 215 -28.96 -0.98 3.08
CA SER A 215 -30.12 -1.64 2.47
C SER A 215 -29.73 -2.92 1.71
N LEU A 216 -28.51 -3.00 1.20
CA LEU A 216 -28.04 -4.10 0.35
C LEU A 216 -27.25 -5.18 1.11
N ASN A 217 -26.79 -4.92 2.33
CA ASN A 217 -25.84 -5.78 3.05
C ASN A 217 -26.30 -7.24 3.20
N ASN A 218 -27.57 -7.48 3.51
CA ASN A 218 -28.15 -8.81 3.68
C ASN A 218 -28.20 -9.57 2.36
N PHE A 219 -28.56 -8.88 1.27
CA PHE A 219 -28.52 -9.44 -0.07
C PHE A 219 -27.09 -9.75 -0.50
N LEU A 220 -26.16 -8.81 -0.33
CA LEU A 220 -24.75 -8.99 -0.68
C LEU A 220 -24.09 -10.13 0.10
N SER A 221 -24.47 -10.29 1.37
CA SER A 221 -24.00 -11.40 2.21
C SER A 221 -24.53 -12.75 1.72
N SER A 222 -25.81 -12.82 1.37
CA SER A 222 -26.40 -14.03 0.76
C SER A 222 -25.75 -14.34 -0.59
N LEU A 223 -25.57 -13.33 -1.45
CA LEU A 223 -24.91 -13.45 -2.74
C LEU A 223 -23.45 -13.94 -2.61
N PHE A 224 -22.70 -13.36 -1.68
CA PHE A 224 -21.34 -13.81 -1.37
C PHE A 224 -21.32 -15.30 -1.01
N HIS A 225 -22.21 -15.72 -0.10
CA HIS A 225 -22.27 -17.11 0.37
C HIS A 225 -22.60 -18.08 -0.77
N GLU A 226 -23.66 -17.80 -1.52
CA GLU A 226 -24.09 -18.64 -2.65
C GLU A 226 -22.98 -18.78 -3.70
N LEU A 227 -22.31 -17.68 -4.05
CA LEU A 227 -21.19 -17.71 -4.99
C LEU A 227 -20.01 -18.53 -4.46
N LYS A 228 -19.63 -18.36 -3.19
CA LYS A 228 -18.50 -19.11 -2.60
C LYS A 228 -18.76 -20.61 -2.52
N ILE A 229 -20.02 -21.03 -2.29
CA ILE A 229 -20.42 -22.45 -2.29
C ILE A 229 -20.17 -23.11 -3.65
N LEU A 230 -20.35 -22.38 -4.75
CA LEU A 230 -20.18 -22.96 -6.10
C LEU A 230 -18.75 -23.43 -6.40
N GLN A 231 -17.74 -22.99 -5.62
CA GLN A 231 -16.33 -23.36 -5.79
C GLN A 231 -15.85 -23.34 -7.25
N ILE A 232 -16.24 -22.30 -8.01
CA ILE A 232 -16.05 -22.23 -9.45
C ILE A 232 -14.54 -22.23 -9.78
N PRO A 233 -14.04 -23.22 -10.56
CA PRO A 233 -12.63 -23.29 -10.93
C PRO A 233 -12.35 -22.35 -12.11
N PHE A 234 -12.04 -21.09 -11.82
CA PHE A 234 -11.69 -20.10 -12.84
C PHE A 234 -10.33 -20.39 -13.49
N ASN A 235 -10.33 -21.28 -14.48
CA ASN A 235 -9.18 -21.60 -15.31
C ASN A 235 -9.35 -21.03 -16.73
N LYS A 236 -8.36 -20.28 -17.22
CA LYS A 236 -8.26 -19.80 -18.62
C LYS A 236 -9.45 -18.97 -19.15
N ASN A 237 -9.78 -17.83 -18.53
CA ASN A 237 -10.80 -16.87 -19.01
C ASN A 237 -12.18 -17.46 -19.38
N LYS A 238 -12.48 -18.68 -18.93
CA LYS A 238 -13.74 -19.35 -19.22
C LYS A 238 -14.88 -18.69 -18.47
N GLN A 239 -16.02 -18.66 -19.13
CA GLN A 239 -17.29 -18.22 -18.57
C GLN A 239 -18.01 -19.43 -18.00
N HIS A 240 -18.73 -19.24 -16.91
CA HIS A 240 -19.51 -20.28 -16.25
C HIS A 240 -20.97 -19.83 -16.15
N ILE A 241 -21.91 -20.71 -16.46
CA ILE A 241 -23.32 -20.42 -16.25
C ILE A 241 -23.63 -20.63 -14.77
N ILE A 242 -24.25 -19.64 -14.14
CA ILE A 242 -24.76 -19.73 -12.78
C ILE A 242 -26.28 -19.59 -12.77
N ASP A 243 -26.90 -20.25 -11.80
CA ASP A 243 -28.30 -20.10 -11.42
C ASP A 243 -28.35 -20.24 -9.88
N ILE A 244 -28.26 -19.10 -9.19
CA ILE A 244 -28.17 -19.04 -7.73
C ILE A 244 -29.41 -18.38 -7.15
N LYS A 245 -29.73 -18.73 -5.90
CA LYS A 245 -30.88 -18.21 -5.17
C LYS A 245 -30.42 -17.61 -3.86
N CYS A 246 -30.48 -16.29 -3.78
CA CYS A 246 -30.17 -15.55 -2.58
C CYS A 246 -31.43 -15.43 -1.71
N ILE A 247 -31.35 -15.90 -0.47
CA ILE A 247 -32.43 -15.80 0.52
C ILE A 247 -31.95 -14.91 1.66
N PHE A 248 -32.69 -13.83 1.93
CA PHE A 248 -32.29 -12.84 2.93
C PHE A 248 -33.50 -12.09 3.50
N LYS A 249 -33.26 -11.37 4.60
CA LYS A 249 -34.24 -10.50 5.25
C LYS A 249 -34.06 -9.05 4.83
N ALA A 250 -35.15 -8.29 4.76
CA ALA A 250 -35.12 -6.86 4.48
C ALA A 250 -36.30 -6.17 5.17
N ASP A 251 -36.03 -5.02 5.80
CA ASP A 251 -37.06 -4.24 6.50
C ASP A 251 -38.02 -3.56 5.51
N ASN A 252 -37.50 -3.08 4.37
CA ASN A 252 -38.30 -2.51 3.28
C ASN A 252 -38.09 -3.31 1.99
N VAL A 253 -38.90 -4.36 1.84
CA VAL A 253 -38.81 -5.32 0.72
C VAL A 253 -38.87 -4.63 -0.65
N GLU A 254 -39.81 -3.72 -0.86
CA GLU A 254 -40.00 -3.04 -2.15
C GLU A 254 -38.79 -2.18 -2.52
N SER A 255 -38.29 -1.39 -1.56
CA SER A 255 -37.13 -0.52 -1.77
C SER A 255 -35.87 -1.34 -2.05
N VAL A 256 -35.63 -2.40 -1.29
CA VAL A 256 -34.47 -3.28 -1.50
C VAL A 256 -34.54 -3.99 -2.86
N LEU A 257 -35.71 -4.49 -3.26
CA LEU A 257 -35.87 -5.10 -4.58
C LEU A 257 -35.63 -4.11 -5.73
N LYS A 258 -36.01 -2.83 -5.55
CA LYS A 258 -35.70 -1.78 -6.52
C LYS A 258 -34.19 -1.55 -6.63
N LEU A 259 -33.50 -1.45 -5.50
CA LEU A 259 -32.03 -1.28 -5.46
C LEU A 259 -31.29 -2.48 -6.08
N ILE A 260 -31.76 -3.71 -5.83
CA ILE A 260 -31.18 -4.91 -6.46
C ILE A 260 -31.37 -4.89 -7.97
N LYS A 261 -32.58 -4.54 -8.46
CA LYS A 261 -32.79 -4.41 -9.92
C LYS A 261 -31.88 -3.34 -10.52
N GLU A 262 -31.71 -2.22 -9.84
CA GLU A 262 -30.83 -1.14 -10.29
C GLU A 262 -29.35 -1.56 -10.31
N LEU A 263 -28.87 -2.26 -9.27
CA LEU A 263 -27.52 -2.84 -9.19
C LEU A 263 -27.21 -3.70 -10.43
N PHE A 264 -28.17 -4.53 -10.84
CA PHE A 264 -28.02 -5.40 -12.01
C PHE A 264 -28.33 -4.71 -13.35
N ASN A 265 -28.82 -3.47 -13.36
CA ASN A 265 -28.98 -2.68 -14.58
C ASN A 265 -27.69 -1.96 -15.01
N PHE A 266 -26.68 -1.86 -14.14
CA PHE A 266 -25.38 -1.32 -14.50
C PHE A 266 -24.75 -2.15 -15.63
N HIS A 267 -24.07 -1.47 -16.57
CA HIS A 267 -23.45 -2.10 -17.75
C HIS A 267 -22.59 -3.33 -17.40
N TYR A 268 -21.89 -3.27 -16.26
CA TYR A 268 -21.01 -4.34 -15.79
C TYR A 268 -21.77 -5.63 -15.42
N LEU A 269 -23.02 -5.53 -14.92
CA LEU A 269 -23.81 -6.68 -14.45
C LEU A 269 -25.09 -6.95 -15.27
N LYS A 270 -25.45 -6.11 -16.24
CA LYS A 270 -26.70 -6.22 -17.05
C LYS A 270 -26.89 -7.52 -17.82
N HIS A 271 -25.86 -8.35 -17.91
CA HIS A 271 -25.93 -9.67 -18.56
C HIS A 271 -26.50 -10.76 -17.64
N PHE A 272 -26.64 -10.49 -16.34
CA PHE A 272 -27.35 -11.38 -15.42
C PHE A 272 -28.85 -11.08 -15.45
N SER A 273 -29.66 -12.12 -15.57
CA SER A 273 -31.09 -12.08 -15.30
C SER A 273 -31.35 -12.14 -13.80
N VAL A 274 -32.23 -11.27 -13.31
CA VAL A 274 -32.64 -11.22 -11.90
C VAL A 274 -34.16 -11.33 -11.81
N THR A 275 -34.62 -12.37 -11.10
CA THR A 275 -36.04 -12.57 -10.78
C THR A 275 -36.21 -12.67 -9.27
N HIS A 276 -37.40 -12.41 -8.74
CA HIS A 276 -37.67 -12.48 -7.31
C HIS A 276 -39.00 -13.16 -7.04
N ILE A 277 -39.08 -13.84 -5.89
CA ILE A 277 -40.29 -14.43 -5.35
C ILE A 277 -40.41 -13.97 -3.89
N LEU A 278 -41.57 -13.41 -3.53
CA LEU A 278 -41.89 -13.14 -2.13
C LEU A 278 -42.37 -14.44 -1.50
N LYS A 279 -41.63 -14.94 -0.50
CA LYS A 279 -42.03 -16.13 0.25
C LYS A 279 -42.48 -15.72 1.65
N ASP A 280 -43.76 -15.96 1.94
CA ASP A 280 -44.27 -15.94 3.31
C ASP A 280 -43.80 -17.23 4.00
N TYR A 281 -42.61 -17.22 4.60
CA TYR A 281 -42.20 -18.33 5.44
C TYR A 281 -43.00 -18.27 6.75
N LYS A 282 -44.08 -19.04 6.83
CA LYS A 282 -44.46 -19.64 8.12
C LYS A 282 -43.41 -20.71 8.40
N ASN A 283 -42.49 -20.43 9.34
CA ASN A 283 -41.41 -21.32 9.78
C ASN A 283 -41.71 -22.83 9.57
N PRO A 284 -40.80 -23.63 8.98
CA PRO A 284 -40.77 -25.05 9.29
C PRO A 284 -40.34 -25.21 10.75
N ARG A 285 -41.19 -25.87 11.54
CA ARG A 285 -40.85 -26.37 12.87
C ARG A 285 -39.63 -27.29 12.76
N VAL A 286 -38.61 -27.06 13.59
CA VAL A 286 -37.70 -28.14 13.98
C VAL A 286 -38.38 -28.87 15.14
N ASN A 287 -38.80 -30.11 14.91
CA ASN A 287 -39.26 -30.99 15.98
C ASN A 287 -38.04 -31.54 16.72
N ILE A 288 -37.86 -31.15 17.98
CA ILE A 288 -37.15 -31.95 18.98
C ILE A 288 -38.21 -32.33 20.01
N SER A 289 -38.49 -33.63 20.10
CA SER A 289 -39.42 -34.20 21.06
C SER A 289 -38.70 -34.55 22.36
N VAL A 290 -39.08 -33.92 23.48
CA VAL A 290 -39.11 -34.54 24.82
C VAL A 290 -40.23 -33.87 25.65
N GLU A 291 -41.01 -34.64 26.39
CA GLU A 291 -42.26 -34.27 27.07
C GLU A 291 -42.15 -33.40 28.35
N LEU A 292 -43.05 -32.40 28.41
CA LEU A 292 -43.93 -31.88 29.49
C LEU A 292 -43.40 -31.60 30.92
N THR A 293 -43.47 -30.32 31.33
CA THR A 293 -44.34 -29.77 32.42
C THR A 293 -44.28 -28.22 32.43
N GLU A 294 -45.44 -27.57 32.62
CA GLU A 294 -45.84 -26.15 32.39
C GLU A 294 -45.01 -25.00 33.04
N PRO A 295 -45.34 -23.69 32.87
CA PRO A 295 -45.80 -22.92 31.69
C PRO A 295 -44.92 -21.67 31.44
N ILE A 296 -44.74 -21.22 30.19
CA ILE A 296 -44.32 -19.82 29.95
C ILE A 296 -45.10 -19.23 28.78
N SER A 297 -45.96 -18.27 29.11
CA SER A 297 -46.50 -17.29 28.17
C SER A 297 -45.46 -16.19 27.98
N VAL A 298 -44.98 -15.99 26.75
CA VAL A 298 -44.41 -14.71 26.33
C VAL A 298 -45.12 -14.30 25.06
N HIS A 299 -45.97 -13.28 25.17
CA HIS A 299 -46.39 -12.49 24.03
C HIS A 299 -45.35 -11.40 23.80
N HIS A 300 -44.69 -11.45 22.64
CA HIS A 300 -44.25 -10.25 21.96
C HIS A 300 -44.70 -10.36 20.49
N THR A 301 -45.27 -9.28 20.01
CA THR A 301 -45.82 -9.06 18.67
C THR A 301 -44.81 -9.48 17.60
N ILE A 302 -45.20 -10.44 16.76
CA ILE A 302 -44.38 -10.91 15.65
C ILE A 302 -44.63 -9.97 14.48
N ASP A 303 -43.60 -9.20 14.11
CA ASP A 303 -43.54 -8.56 12.80
C ASP A 303 -43.33 -9.65 11.75
N ASP A 304 -44.17 -9.65 10.71
CA ASP A 304 -44.17 -10.61 9.61
C ASP A 304 -42.85 -10.51 8.81
N ASN A 305 -41.79 -11.16 9.26
CA ASN A 305 -40.51 -11.15 8.56
C ASN A 305 -40.57 -12.02 7.29
N LYS A 306 -41.08 -11.44 6.20
CA LYS A 306 -41.01 -12.00 4.84
C LYS A 306 -39.55 -12.09 4.41
N SER A 307 -39.03 -13.30 4.25
CA SER A 307 -37.75 -13.48 3.57
C SER A 307 -37.94 -13.34 2.07
N ILE A 308 -37.01 -12.65 1.42
CA ILE A 308 -37.00 -12.46 -0.03
C ILE A 308 -36.15 -13.57 -0.64
N GLU A 309 -36.65 -14.22 -1.70
CA GLU A 309 -35.84 -15.05 -2.59
C GLU A 309 -35.57 -14.26 -3.88
N VAL A 310 -34.30 -14.03 -4.18
CA VAL A 310 -33.84 -13.43 -5.45
C VAL A 310 -33.04 -14.49 -6.21
N GLN A 311 -33.47 -14.80 -7.43
CA GLN A 311 -32.77 -15.71 -8.32
C GLN A 311 -31.95 -14.93 -9.34
N ILE A 312 -30.68 -15.32 -9.51
CA ILE A 312 -29.73 -14.67 -10.42
C ILE A 312 -29.22 -15.73 -11.38
N LYS A 313 -29.40 -15.52 -12.69
CA LYS A 313 -28.86 -16.40 -13.73
C LYS A 313 -28.06 -15.66 -14.76
N GLY A 314 -26.97 -16.24 -15.23
CA GLY A 314 -26.19 -15.67 -16.32
C GLY A 314 -24.78 -16.25 -16.39
N GLU A 315 -23.96 -15.68 -17.25
CA GLU A 315 -22.58 -16.08 -17.45
C GLU A 315 -21.64 -15.26 -16.54
N ILE A 316 -20.97 -15.94 -15.61
CA ILE A 316 -20.01 -15.32 -14.70
C ILE A 316 -18.57 -15.55 -15.17
N LYS A 317 -17.79 -14.46 -15.14
CA LYS A 317 -16.33 -14.45 -15.33
C LYS A 317 -15.63 -14.27 -13.98
N LYS A 318 -14.34 -14.58 -13.92
CA LYS A 318 -13.51 -14.40 -12.71
C LYS A 318 -13.65 -13.01 -12.11
N HIS A 319 -13.52 -11.95 -12.91
CA HIS A 319 -13.61 -10.57 -12.42
C HIS A 319 -15.03 -10.16 -11.97
N HIS A 320 -16.10 -10.80 -12.49
CA HIS A 320 -17.47 -10.61 -11.97
C HIS A 320 -17.60 -11.27 -10.61
N PHE A 321 -17.07 -12.50 -10.47
CA PHE A 321 -17.07 -13.23 -9.21
C PHE A 321 -16.29 -12.49 -8.12
N GLU A 322 -15.07 -12.04 -8.40
CA GLU A 322 -14.24 -11.26 -7.47
C GLU A 322 -14.97 -9.98 -7.03
N PHE A 323 -15.59 -9.27 -7.97
CA PHE A 323 -16.38 -8.08 -7.67
C PHE A 323 -17.57 -8.39 -6.75
N LEU A 324 -18.42 -9.36 -7.12
CA LEU A 324 -19.63 -9.71 -6.36
C LEU A 324 -19.33 -10.38 -5.02
N THR A 325 -18.14 -10.98 -4.88
CA THR A 325 -17.67 -11.59 -3.62
C THR A 325 -16.82 -10.66 -2.77
N GLY A 326 -16.93 -9.34 -2.97
CA GLY A 326 -16.41 -8.35 -2.04
C GLY A 326 -15.40 -7.36 -2.62
N GLY A 327 -14.85 -7.62 -3.81
CA GLY A 327 -13.90 -6.73 -4.49
C GLY A 327 -14.51 -5.39 -4.92
N TRP A 328 -15.82 -5.22 -4.82
CA TRP A 328 -16.47 -3.92 -4.99
C TRP A 328 -15.96 -2.86 -4.00
N LEU A 329 -15.57 -3.25 -2.78
CA LEU A 329 -15.06 -2.31 -1.76
C LEU A 329 -13.67 -1.81 -2.14
N GLU A 330 -12.78 -2.70 -2.57
CA GLU A 330 -11.44 -2.35 -3.07
C GLU A 330 -11.53 -1.34 -4.21
N ARG A 331 -12.43 -1.59 -5.16
CA ARG A 331 -12.65 -0.70 -6.31
C ARG A 331 -13.29 0.62 -5.91
N PHE A 332 -14.20 0.63 -4.93
CA PHE A 332 -14.74 1.87 -4.38
C PHE A 332 -13.61 2.72 -3.76
N CYS A 333 -12.84 2.14 -2.83
CA CYS A 333 -11.71 2.81 -2.18
C CYS A 333 -10.69 3.33 -3.20
N PHE A 334 -10.32 2.51 -4.18
CA PHE A 334 -9.44 2.92 -5.26
C PHE A 334 -9.98 4.11 -6.03
N ASN A 335 -11.25 4.09 -6.45
CA ASN A 335 -11.81 5.17 -7.27
C ASN A 335 -11.92 6.50 -6.52
N GLU A 336 -12.26 6.46 -5.22
CA GLU A 336 -12.27 7.66 -4.37
C GLU A 336 -10.86 8.25 -4.22
N LEU A 337 -9.82 7.40 -4.11
CA LEU A 337 -8.43 7.85 -4.03
C LEU A 337 -7.81 8.21 -5.39
N ASN A 338 -8.34 7.67 -6.49
CA ASN A 338 -7.88 8.01 -7.84
C ASN A 338 -8.16 9.48 -8.15
N GLU A 339 -9.19 10.08 -7.57
CA GLU A 339 -9.43 11.53 -7.69
C GLU A 339 -8.28 12.36 -7.13
N LEU A 340 -7.62 11.91 -6.05
CA LEU A 340 -6.43 12.58 -5.50
C LEU A 340 -5.21 12.42 -6.40
N LYS A 341 -5.11 11.29 -7.12
CA LYS A 341 -4.08 11.11 -8.16
C LYS A 341 -4.34 12.02 -9.36
N GLU A 342 -5.58 12.11 -9.83
CA GLU A 342 -5.98 12.99 -10.94
C GLU A 342 -5.76 14.48 -10.62
N GLN A 343 -5.91 14.87 -9.35
CA GLN A 343 -5.58 16.21 -8.85
C GLN A 343 -4.07 16.46 -8.72
N GLY A 344 -3.23 15.46 -8.95
CA GLY A 344 -1.76 15.55 -8.80
C GLY A 344 -1.29 15.54 -7.34
N ILE A 345 -2.16 15.25 -6.38
CA ILE A 345 -1.81 15.13 -4.96
C ILE A 345 -1.05 13.82 -4.74
N PHE A 346 -1.62 12.70 -5.16
CA PHE A 346 -0.95 11.41 -5.13
C PHE A 346 -0.09 11.24 -6.38
N ASN A 347 1.10 10.64 -6.19
CA ASN A 347 2.07 10.47 -7.27
C ASN A 347 1.73 9.26 -8.13
N ASP A 348 1.26 8.18 -7.50
CA ASP A 348 0.81 6.97 -8.16
C ASP A 348 -0.19 6.21 -7.29
N LEU A 349 -1.01 5.36 -7.91
CA LEU A 349 -2.07 4.59 -7.25
C LEU A 349 -2.27 3.26 -8.01
N GLY A 350 -2.10 2.15 -7.31
CA GLY A 350 -2.32 0.80 -7.82
C GLY A 350 -3.40 0.06 -7.02
N ILE A 351 -4.05 -0.91 -7.66
CA ILE A 351 -5.08 -1.78 -7.07
C ILE A 351 -4.75 -3.25 -7.35
N ASN A 352 -4.99 -4.16 -6.41
CA ASN A 352 -4.67 -5.59 -6.50
C ASN A 352 -3.22 -5.84 -6.96
N VAL A 353 -2.28 -5.07 -6.39
CA VAL A 353 -0.88 -5.10 -6.79
C VAL A 353 -0.21 -6.31 -6.18
N ARG A 354 0.23 -7.23 -7.04
CA ARG A 354 0.98 -8.41 -6.62
C ARG A 354 2.47 -8.15 -6.62
N VAL A 355 3.14 -8.52 -5.54
CA VAL A 355 4.57 -8.29 -5.35
C VAL A 355 5.28 -9.51 -4.78
N ARG A 356 6.60 -9.54 -4.96
CA ARG A 356 7.52 -10.50 -4.37
C ARG A 356 8.70 -9.77 -3.74
N ASN A 357 9.11 -10.18 -2.54
CA ASN A 357 10.25 -9.58 -1.87
C ASN A 357 11.55 -10.25 -2.34
N LEU A 358 12.37 -9.52 -3.10
CA LEU A 358 13.63 -10.02 -3.65
C LEU A 358 14.74 -10.06 -2.59
N SER A 359 14.58 -9.32 -1.49
CA SER A 359 15.61 -9.19 -0.45
C SER A 359 15.68 -10.36 0.52
N THR A 360 14.60 -11.11 0.69
CA THR A 360 14.54 -12.26 1.62
C THR A 360 14.76 -13.60 0.92
N GLY A 361 14.88 -13.62 -0.41
CA GLY A 361 14.93 -14.84 -1.21
C GLY A 361 13.64 -15.67 -1.16
N MET A 362 12.57 -15.14 -0.54
CA MET A 362 11.27 -15.81 -0.46
C MET A 362 10.48 -15.59 -1.74
N GLU A 363 9.91 -16.67 -2.28
CA GLU A 363 9.05 -16.63 -3.47
C GLU A 363 7.58 -16.35 -3.17
N ALA A 364 7.24 -16.03 -1.92
CA ALA A 364 5.86 -15.72 -1.54
C ALA A 364 5.36 -14.48 -2.29
N GLU A 365 4.32 -14.67 -3.11
CA GLU A 365 3.59 -13.58 -3.74
C GLU A 365 2.52 -13.08 -2.78
N ASN A 366 2.51 -11.77 -2.56
CA ASN A 366 1.47 -11.11 -1.79
C ASN A 366 0.71 -10.13 -2.68
N GLU A 367 -0.58 -9.98 -2.42
CA GLU A 367 -1.45 -9.02 -3.08
C GLU A 367 -1.82 -7.90 -2.12
N PHE A 368 -1.72 -6.67 -2.60
CA PHE A 368 -2.12 -5.46 -1.91
C PHE A 368 -3.36 -4.87 -2.58
N ASP A 369 -4.42 -4.70 -1.80
CA ASP A 369 -5.72 -4.23 -2.30
C ASP A 369 -5.60 -2.86 -2.96
N VAL A 370 -5.09 -1.85 -2.25
CA VAL A 370 -4.77 -0.53 -2.80
C VAL A 370 -3.43 -0.04 -2.27
N LEU A 371 -2.58 0.47 -3.16
CA LEU A 371 -1.31 1.12 -2.83
C LEU A 371 -1.26 2.52 -3.43
N PHE A 372 -0.68 3.47 -2.72
CA PHE A 372 -0.40 4.79 -3.28
C PHE A 372 0.90 5.37 -2.76
N THR A 373 1.51 6.23 -3.57
CA THR A 373 2.64 7.05 -3.14
C THR A 373 2.22 8.50 -2.97
N TYR A 374 2.62 9.09 -1.86
CA TYR A 374 2.44 10.50 -1.56
C TYR A 374 3.70 11.03 -0.88
N ASN A 375 4.30 12.09 -1.44
CA ASN A 375 5.50 12.70 -0.88
C ASN A 375 6.64 11.67 -0.66
N ASN A 376 6.88 10.80 -1.65
CA ASN A 376 7.87 9.72 -1.60
C ASN A 376 7.74 8.79 -0.39
N ASN A 377 6.52 8.63 0.13
CA ASN A 377 6.17 7.61 1.10
C ASN A 377 5.18 6.65 0.45
N LEU A 378 5.26 5.37 0.83
CA LEU A 378 4.33 4.35 0.38
C LEU A 378 3.25 4.12 1.45
N TYR A 379 2.00 4.07 0.99
CA TYR A 379 0.83 3.81 1.81
C TYR A 379 0.05 2.63 1.22
N MET A 380 -0.68 1.93 2.09
CA MET A 380 -1.58 0.85 1.69
C MET A 380 -2.97 1.05 2.30
N VAL A 381 -4.01 0.65 1.57
CA VAL A 381 -5.37 0.47 2.10
C VAL A 381 -5.72 -1.00 1.94
N GLU A 382 -5.97 -1.66 3.06
CA GLU A 382 -6.48 -3.03 3.13
C GLU A 382 -8.01 -2.96 3.27
N CYS A 383 -8.72 -3.70 2.43
CA CYS A 383 -10.18 -3.66 2.35
C CYS A 383 -10.79 -4.96 2.89
N LYS A 384 -11.86 -4.83 3.68
CA LYS A 384 -12.65 -5.99 4.10
C LYS A 384 -14.13 -5.72 3.99
N SER A 385 -14.76 -6.41 3.07
CA SER A 385 -16.19 -6.33 2.86
C SER A 385 -16.94 -7.44 3.60
N LEU A 386 -18.12 -7.07 4.10
CA LEU A 386 -19.12 -7.92 4.76
C LEU A 386 -18.66 -8.53 6.10
N ASN A 387 -19.61 -8.73 7.02
CA ASN A 387 -19.36 -9.50 8.24
C ASN A 387 -19.29 -10.99 7.89
N GLN A 388 -18.12 -11.61 8.01
CA GLN A 388 -17.96 -13.05 7.81
C GLN A 388 -17.91 -13.72 9.18
N ALA A 389 -18.89 -14.59 9.49
CA ALA A 389 -19.04 -15.23 10.81
C ALA A 389 -17.85 -16.11 11.25
N HIS A 390 -16.94 -16.44 10.32
CA HIS A 390 -15.75 -17.24 10.56
C HIS A 390 -14.44 -16.44 10.59
N ASP A 391 -14.45 -15.16 10.26
CA ASP A 391 -13.25 -14.33 10.37
C ASP A 391 -13.12 -13.83 11.80
N SER A 392 -12.08 -14.27 12.51
CA SER A 392 -11.81 -13.73 13.84
C SER A 392 -11.38 -12.27 13.72
N GLU A 393 -11.78 -11.43 14.68
CA GLU A 393 -11.38 -10.01 14.75
C GLU A 393 -9.86 -9.81 14.68
N THR A 394 -9.11 -10.83 15.13
CA THR A 394 -7.66 -10.89 15.12
C THR A 394 -7.05 -11.05 13.73
N ASP A 395 -7.72 -11.73 12.79
CA ASP A 395 -7.13 -12.14 11.50
C ASP A 395 -6.79 -10.97 10.59
N ILE A 396 -7.60 -9.90 10.63
CA ILE A 396 -7.44 -8.76 9.74
C ILE A 396 -6.16 -7.95 10.02
N LEU A 397 -5.84 -7.75 11.29
CA LEU A 397 -4.62 -7.06 11.71
C LEU A 397 -3.39 -7.97 11.62
N TYR A 398 -3.55 -9.30 11.68
CA TYR A 398 -2.47 -10.23 11.34
C TYR A 398 -2.10 -10.13 9.86
N LYS A 399 -3.08 -10.06 8.95
CA LYS A 399 -2.83 -9.86 7.51
C LYS A 399 -2.06 -8.57 7.25
N ILE A 400 -2.49 -7.44 7.83
CA ILE A 400 -1.77 -6.16 7.70
C ILE A 400 -0.33 -6.28 8.21
N SER A 401 -0.13 -6.91 9.38
CA SER A 401 1.21 -7.11 9.93
C SER A 401 2.11 -7.97 9.02
N ALA A 402 1.55 -9.01 8.39
CA ALA A 402 2.28 -9.86 7.45
C ALA A 402 2.65 -9.08 6.18
N LEU A 403 1.69 -8.40 5.58
CA LEU A 403 1.89 -7.55 4.40
C LEU A 403 2.94 -6.44 4.65
N GLN A 404 2.91 -5.80 5.82
CA GLN A 404 3.93 -4.83 6.22
C GLN A 404 5.31 -5.49 6.35
N ALA A 405 5.39 -6.71 6.90
CA ALA A 405 6.65 -7.44 7.00
C ALA A 405 7.21 -7.83 5.63
N ASP A 406 6.35 -8.21 4.68
CA ASP A 406 6.72 -8.55 3.31
C ASP A 406 7.23 -7.34 2.52
N LEU A 407 6.73 -6.15 2.83
CA LEU A 407 7.32 -4.91 2.35
C LEU A 407 8.53 -4.46 3.19
N GLY A 408 9.08 -5.28 4.10
CA GLY A 408 10.20 -4.86 4.95
C GLY A 408 9.91 -3.62 5.82
N ARG A 409 8.62 -3.39 6.14
CA ARG A 409 8.08 -2.20 6.81
C ARG A 409 8.32 -0.89 6.08
N LEU A 410 8.39 -0.94 4.74
CA LEU A 410 8.52 0.24 3.89
C LEU A 410 7.31 1.16 3.88
N THR A 411 6.14 0.65 4.26
CA THR A 411 4.94 1.48 4.35
C THR A 411 5.04 2.41 5.53
N THR A 412 4.88 3.70 5.27
CA THR A 412 4.88 4.70 6.32
C THR A 412 3.64 4.57 7.19
N ARG A 413 2.49 4.23 6.60
CA ARG A 413 1.21 4.02 7.30
C ARG A 413 0.30 3.12 6.46
N SER A 414 -0.51 2.30 7.12
CA SER A 414 -1.59 1.54 6.49
C SER A 414 -2.96 2.04 6.92
N PHE A 415 -3.97 1.76 6.11
CA PHE A 415 -5.37 2.03 6.39
C PHE A 415 -6.16 0.73 6.31
N LEU A 416 -7.06 0.51 7.27
CA LEU A 416 -8.03 -0.57 7.21
C LEU A 416 -9.41 0.02 6.87
N ALA A 417 -9.91 -0.30 5.69
CA ALA A 417 -11.25 0.06 5.24
C ALA A 417 -12.17 -1.15 5.32
N SER A 418 -13.14 -1.17 6.23
CA SER A 418 -13.96 -2.37 6.40
C SER A 418 -15.43 -2.09 6.71
N THR A 419 -16.31 -2.75 5.96
CA THR A 419 -17.76 -2.65 6.13
C THR A 419 -18.28 -3.64 7.19
N ALA A 420 -17.38 -4.43 7.78
CA ALA A 420 -17.68 -5.42 8.80
C ALA A 420 -17.84 -4.78 10.19
N SER A 421 -18.93 -4.02 10.39
CA SER A 421 -19.14 -3.24 11.61
C SER A 421 -19.11 -4.08 12.89
N ASP A 422 -19.53 -5.34 12.84
CA ASP A 422 -19.60 -6.20 14.04
C ASP A 422 -18.21 -6.59 14.52
N ASN A 423 -17.25 -6.64 13.60
CA ASN A 423 -15.87 -6.97 13.91
C ASN A 423 -15.12 -5.74 14.41
N ILE A 424 -15.47 -4.54 13.96
CA ILE A 424 -14.73 -3.30 14.25
C ILE A 424 -15.29 -2.51 15.43
N ILE A 425 -16.61 -2.36 15.49
CA ILE A 425 -17.29 -1.44 16.40
C ILE A 425 -17.68 -2.17 17.68
N ASP A 426 -17.40 -1.53 18.81
CA ASP A 426 -17.85 -1.97 20.11
C ASP A 426 -19.35 -1.69 20.23
N LYS A 427 -20.13 -2.75 20.49
CA LYS A 427 -21.57 -2.69 20.70
C LYS A 427 -21.96 -2.85 22.17
N LYS A 428 -20.99 -3.12 23.06
CA LYS A 428 -21.22 -3.50 24.45
C LYS A 428 -20.74 -2.40 25.40
N ASP A 429 -19.43 -2.16 25.45
CA ASP A 429 -18.82 -1.34 26.48
C ASP A 429 -18.81 0.13 26.07
N HIS A 430 -18.50 0.42 24.80
CA HIS A 430 -18.49 1.77 24.23
C HIS A 430 -19.20 1.82 22.87
N PRO A 431 -20.56 1.88 22.84
CA PRO A 431 -21.33 1.85 21.61
C PRO A 431 -20.89 2.89 20.57
N GLY A 432 -20.53 2.43 19.36
CA GLY A 432 -20.11 3.30 18.25
C GLY A 432 -18.62 3.64 18.20
N GLU A 433 -17.85 3.20 19.19
CA GLU A 433 -16.39 3.31 19.17
C GLU A 433 -15.72 2.10 18.52
N ILE A 434 -14.51 2.27 18.00
CA ILE A 434 -13.70 1.12 17.57
C ILE A 434 -13.28 0.35 18.82
N LYS A 435 -13.44 -0.99 18.81
CA LYS A 435 -13.04 -1.86 19.91
C LYS A 435 -11.63 -1.54 20.39
N GLU A 436 -11.45 -1.45 21.71
CA GLU A 436 -10.19 -1.00 22.31
C GLU A 436 -9.00 -1.90 21.93
N SER A 437 -9.23 -3.22 21.87
CA SER A 437 -8.22 -4.21 21.46
C SER A 437 -7.71 -3.97 20.03
N LEU A 438 -8.63 -3.69 19.09
CA LEU A 438 -8.30 -3.36 17.71
C LEU A 438 -7.57 -2.02 17.63
N SER A 439 -8.05 -0.99 18.34
CA SER A 439 -7.43 0.33 18.37
C SER A 439 -5.98 0.27 18.89
N LYS A 440 -5.72 -0.47 19.97
CA LYS A 440 -4.37 -0.67 20.52
C LYS A 440 -3.45 -1.35 19.50
N ARG A 441 -3.94 -2.40 18.84
CA ARG A 441 -3.16 -3.17 17.88
C ARG A 441 -2.90 -2.41 16.58
N ALA A 442 -3.89 -1.69 16.07
CA ALA A 442 -3.73 -0.83 14.89
C ALA A 442 -2.66 0.24 15.14
N ARG A 443 -2.63 0.85 16.33
CA ARG A 443 -1.58 1.80 16.72
C ARG A 443 -0.18 1.20 16.70
N LEU A 444 0.00 -0.05 17.15
CA LEU A 444 1.29 -0.76 17.10
C LEU A 444 1.77 -1.01 15.67
N LEU A 445 0.84 -1.18 14.73
CA LEU A 445 1.13 -1.41 13.31
C LEU A 445 1.18 -0.12 12.49
N ASN A 446 1.05 1.05 13.13
CA ASN A 446 0.84 2.33 12.44
C ASN A 446 -0.28 2.25 11.37
N CYS A 447 -1.36 1.58 11.73
CA CYS A 447 -2.55 1.39 10.91
C CYS A 447 -3.68 2.30 11.42
N SER A 448 -4.34 3.01 10.51
CA SER A 448 -5.54 3.80 10.80
C SER A 448 -6.78 3.02 10.37
N ILE A 449 -7.72 2.78 11.29
CA ILE A 449 -8.97 2.10 10.97
C ILE A 449 -10.01 3.14 10.57
N ILE A 450 -10.54 3.04 9.35
CA ILE A 450 -11.65 3.87 8.89
C ILE A 450 -12.94 3.24 9.40
N LYS A 451 -13.72 3.99 10.19
CA LYS A 451 -15.01 3.51 10.71
C LYS A 451 -15.96 3.20 9.54
N PRO A 452 -16.79 2.13 9.63
CA PRO A 452 -17.74 1.77 8.58
C PRO A 452 -18.59 2.95 8.08
N ASP A 453 -19.14 3.74 9.02
CA ASP A 453 -19.99 4.90 8.70
C ASP A 453 -19.25 6.03 7.97
N ASN A 454 -17.92 6.08 8.11
CA ASN A 454 -17.07 7.08 7.46
C ASN A 454 -16.48 6.58 6.13
N LEU A 455 -16.68 5.30 5.76
CA LEU A 455 -16.10 4.74 4.53
C LEU A 455 -16.56 5.46 3.28
N ILE A 456 -17.81 5.93 3.23
CA ILE A 456 -18.31 6.71 2.10
C ILE A 456 -17.49 7.98 1.85
N ASN A 457 -16.80 8.47 2.90
CA ASN A 457 -15.92 9.65 2.88
C ASN A 457 -14.43 9.27 3.01
N ILE A 458 -14.03 8.05 2.62
CA ILE A 458 -12.65 7.56 2.80
C ILE A 458 -11.58 8.51 2.26
N LYS A 459 -11.86 9.20 1.15
CA LYS A 459 -10.98 10.22 0.58
C LYS A 459 -10.64 11.32 1.60
N GLU A 460 -11.66 11.86 2.27
CA GLU A 460 -11.48 12.93 3.26
C GLU A 460 -10.85 12.41 4.56
N GLU A 461 -11.18 11.18 4.98
CA GLU A 461 -10.53 10.55 6.13
C GLU A 461 -9.02 10.36 5.88
N ILE A 462 -8.62 9.90 4.69
CA ILE A 462 -7.21 9.75 4.34
C ILE A 462 -6.53 11.13 4.25
N LYS A 463 -7.16 12.13 3.66
CA LYS A 463 -6.62 13.50 3.66
C LYS A 463 -6.37 14.03 5.07
N LYS A 464 -7.32 13.82 5.98
CA LYS A 464 -7.19 14.22 7.39
C LYS A 464 -6.04 13.49 8.09
N GLU A 465 -5.96 12.17 7.96
CA GLU A 465 -4.89 11.37 8.57
C GLU A 465 -3.50 11.70 8.03
N LEU A 466 -3.41 12.07 6.75
CA LEU A 466 -2.16 12.47 6.09
C LEU A 466 -1.89 13.98 6.15
N LYS A 467 -2.78 14.77 6.77
CA LYS A 467 -2.70 16.23 6.86
C LYS A 467 -2.51 16.90 5.48
N ILE A 468 -3.24 16.40 4.49
CA ILE A 468 -3.30 16.96 3.14
C ILE A 468 -4.23 18.17 3.20
N ILE A 469 -3.71 19.33 2.80
CA ILE A 469 -4.43 20.62 2.79
C ILE A 469 -5.39 20.68 1.62
#